data_AF-V5BM95-F1
#
_entry.id   AF-V5BM95-F1
#
_cell.length_a   1.000
_cell.length_b   1.000
_cell.length_c   1.000
_cell.angle_alpha   90.00
_cell.angle_beta   90.00
_cell.angle_gamma   90.00
#
_symmetry.space_group_name_H-M   'P 1'
#
loop_
_entity.id
_entity.type
_entity.pdbx_description
1 polymer ?
#
loop_
_entity_poly.entity_id
_entity_poly.type
_entity_poly.pdbx_seq_one_letter_code
_entity_poly.pdbx_strand_id
1 'polypeptide(L)'
;METSIPKKSLMAKARGFTVSIDKMHEKERGMTPSGEYGEDYNKLRELVLQQFINLKDLLPPVVETYYDANFKMKYSRKRYSEINTFCEQIFQLLSEEEG
;
A
#
# COMPACT_ATOMS: atom_id res chain seq x y z
N MET A 1 22.55 -8.25 10.64
CA MET A 1 22.88 -7.44 9.46
C MET A 1 21.57 -6.89 8.94
N GLU A 2 21.27 -5.63 9.28
CA GLU A 2 20.09 -4.95 8.75
C GLU A 2 20.40 -4.54 7.31
N THR A 3 19.96 -5.36 6.35
CA THR A 3 20.05 -5.00 4.94
C THR A 3 18.97 -3.97 4.66
N SER A 4 19.36 -2.69 4.65
CA SER A 4 18.53 -1.59 4.15
C SER A 4 17.97 -1.95 2.77
N ILE A 5 16.66 -1.83 2.60
CA ILE A 5 16.01 -2.13 1.33
C ILE A 5 16.33 -0.97 0.38
N PRO A 6 16.82 -1.23 -0.85
CA PRO A 6 17.08 -0.15 -1.79
C PRO A 6 15.81 0.68 -2.02
N LYS A 7 15.90 2.01 -1.95
CA LYS A 7 14.77 2.93 -2.21
C LYS A 7 14.02 2.58 -3.51
N LYS A 8 14.78 2.25 -4.56
CA LYS A 8 14.25 1.80 -5.85
C LYS A 8 13.36 0.56 -5.75
N SER A 9 13.66 -0.37 -4.85
CA SER A 9 12.84 -1.57 -4.61
C SER A 9 11.53 -1.23 -3.90
N LEU A 10 11.54 -0.29 -2.95
CA LEU A 10 10.33 0.19 -2.29
C LEU A 10 9.42 0.93 -3.28
N MET A 11 10.01 1.79 -4.13
CA MET A 11 9.30 2.47 -5.23
C MET A 11 8.72 1.46 -6.23
N ALA A 12 9.48 0.42 -6.60
CA ALA A 12 9.00 -0.63 -7.49
C ALA A 12 7.83 -1.40 -6.87
N LYS A 13 7.88 -1.69 -5.56
CA LYS A 13 6.77 -2.32 -4.83
C LYS A 13 5.53 -1.42 -4.86
N ALA A 14 5.67 -0.12 -4.57
CA ALA A 14 4.57 0.84 -4.67
C ALA A 14 3.93 0.86 -6.06
N ARG A 15 4.74 0.89 -7.14
CA ARG A 15 4.24 0.79 -8.52
C ARG A 15 3.60 -0.56 -8.85
N GLY A 16 4.04 -1.64 -8.22
CA GLY A 16 3.45 -2.96 -8.42
C GLY A 16 1.96 -2.99 -8.04
N PHE A 17 1.59 -2.29 -6.96
CA PHE A 17 0.18 -2.12 -6.58
C PHE A 17 -0.57 -1.33 -7.66
N THR A 18 -0.02 -0.21 -8.15
CA THR A 18 -0.73 0.65 -9.09
C THR A 18 -0.99 -0.04 -10.43
N VAL A 19 0.03 -0.72 -10.98
CA VAL A 19 -0.10 -1.49 -12.22
C VAL A 19 -1.13 -2.62 -12.10
N SER A 20 -1.27 -3.22 -10.91
CA SER A 20 -2.29 -4.26 -10.68
C SER A 20 -3.71 -3.69 -10.76
N ILE A 21 -3.91 -2.46 -10.29
CA ILE A 21 -5.21 -1.78 -10.23
C ILE A 21 -5.56 -1.14 -11.58
N ASP A 22 -4.57 -0.63 -12.32
CA ASP A 22 -4.77 -0.05 -13.66
C ASP A 22 -5.31 -1.08 -14.67
N LYS A 23 -5.04 -2.36 -14.43
CA LYS A 23 -5.56 -3.48 -15.24
C LYS A 23 -6.99 -3.88 -14.88
N MET A 24 -7.54 -3.35 -13.78
CA MET A 24 -8.89 -3.65 -13.34
C MET A 24 -9.92 -2.76 -14.03
N HIS A 25 -11.10 -3.31 -14.30
CA HIS A 25 -12.24 -2.53 -14.76
C HIS A 25 -12.72 -1.56 -13.67
N GLU A 26 -13.37 -0.47 -14.08
CA GLU A 26 -13.85 0.58 -13.16
C GLU A 26 -14.71 0.03 -12.01
N LYS A 27 -15.57 -0.95 -12.29
CA LYS A 27 -16.40 -1.61 -11.28
C LYS A 27 -15.55 -2.35 -10.24
N GLU A 28 -14.49 -3.03 -10.65
CA GLU A 28 -13.59 -3.78 -9.77
C GLU A 28 -12.77 -2.84 -8.89
N ARG A 29 -12.35 -1.68 -9.43
CA ARG A 29 -11.65 -0.65 -8.66
C ARG A 29 -12.48 -0.08 -7.51
N GLY A 30 -13.80 -0.07 -7.67
CA GLY A 30 -14.75 0.32 -6.63
C GLY A 30 -15.01 -0.74 -5.56
N MET A 31 -14.51 -1.98 -5.75
CA MET A 31 -14.68 -3.07 -4.80
C MET A 31 -13.65 -3.03 -3.67
N THR A 32 -13.99 -3.73 -2.61
CA THR A 32 -13.15 -3.93 -1.44
C THR A 32 -12.25 -5.16 -1.63
N PRO A 33 -10.92 -5.03 -1.54
CA PRO A 33 -9.99 -6.15 -1.70
C PRO A 33 -9.97 -7.07 -0.48
N SER A 34 -9.27 -8.20 -0.64
CA SER A 34 -8.96 -9.10 0.48
C SER A 34 -8.20 -8.38 1.59
N GLY A 35 -8.28 -8.92 2.80
CA GLY A 35 -7.52 -8.43 3.94
C GLY A 35 -6.01 -8.51 3.71
N GLU A 36 -5.55 -9.57 3.04
CA GLU A 36 -4.14 -9.77 2.67
C GLU A 36 -3.60 -8.63 1.79
N TYR A 37 -4.42 -8.13 0.85
CA TYR A 37 -4.02 -7.01 0.01
C TYR A 37 -3.77 -5.72 0.83
N GLY A 38 -4.64 -5.46 1.81
CA GLY A 38 -4.47 -4.35 2.75
C GLY A 38 -3.25 -4.53 3.66
N GLU A 39 -3.00 -5.76 4.11
CA GLU A 39 -1.82 -6.10 4.90
C GLU A 39 -0.51 -5.94 4.10
N ASP A 40 -0.50 -6.30 2.82
CA ASP A 40 0.68 -6.15 1.97
C ASP A 40 1.02 -4.69 1.68
N TYR A 41 0.00 -3.82 1.59
CA TYR A 41 0.17 -2.37 1.60
C TYR A 41 0.76 -1.91 2.95
N ASN A 42 0.21 -2.35 4.09
CA ASN A 42 0.71 -1.97 5.41
C ASN A 42 2.17 -2.37 5.61
N LYS A 43 2.58 -3.54 5.10
CA LYS A 43 4.00 -3.97 5.09
C LYS A 43 4.87 -3.01 4.28
N LEU A 44 4.42 -2.56 3.10
CA LEU A 44 5.17 -1.55 2.33
C LEU A 44 5.31 -0.25 3.14
N ARG A 45 4.20 0.24 3.71
CA ARG A 45 4.20 1.45 4.54
C ARG A 45 5.17 1.35 5.73
N GLU A 46 5.19 0.20 6.41
CA GLU A 46 6.10 -0.05 7.54
C GLU A 46 7.57 -0.04 7.11
N LEU A 47 7.90 -0.71 6.00
CA LEU A 47 9.26 -0.71 5.47
C LEU A 47 9.75 0.71 5.11
N VAL A 48 8.86 1.53 4.55
CA VAL A 48 9.17 2.94 4.27
C VAL A 48 9.38 3.71 5.58
N LEU A 49 8.52 3.51 6.57
CA LEU A 49 8.63 4.18 7.88
C LEU A 49 9.93 3.82 8.62
N GLN A 50 10.34 2.56 8.57
CA GLN A 50 11.56 2.07 9.23
C GLN A 50 12.82 2.72 8.64
N GLN A 51 12.82 3.00 7.33
CA GLN A 51 13.99 3.51 6.62
C GLN A 51 13.98 5.05 6.46
N PHE A 52 12.80 5.65 6.32
CA PHE A 52 12.61 7.09 6.08
C PHE A 52 11.69 7.66 7.18
N ILE A 53 12.20 7.69 8.41
CA ILE A 53 11.42 8.07 9.59
C ILE A 53 10.87 9.51 9.51
N ASN A 54 11.56 10.39 8.78
CA ASN A 54 11.14 11.76 8.49
C ASN A 54 9.82 11.82 7.69
N LEU A 55 9.48 10.77 6.94
CA LEU A 55 8.23 10.68 6.20
C LEU A 55 7.03 10.25 7.05
N LYS A 56 7.22 9.91 8.33
CA LYS A 56 6.18 9.31 9.19
C LYS A 56 4.84 10.03 9.16
N ASP A 57 4.87 11.36 9.24
CA ASP A 57 3.66 12.20 9.31
C ASP A 57 3.06 12.49 7.92
N LEU A 58 3.81 12.19 6.86
CA LEU A 58 3.39 12.31 5.45
C LEU A 58 2.86 10.98 4.89
N LEU A 59 3.22 9.85 5.53
CA LEU A 59 2.79 8.54 5.06
C LEU A 59 1.26 8.40 5.12
N PRO A 60 0.63 7.82 4.08
CA PRO A 60 -0.81 7.57 4.09
C PRO A 60 -1.21 6.62 5.23
N PRO A 61 -2.49 6.55 5.61
CA PRO A 61 -2.92 5.80 6.79
C PRO A 61 -2.70 4.29 6.64
N VAL A 62 -2.73 3.58 7.76
CA VAL A 62 -2.80 2.11 7.80
C VAL A 62 -4.17 1.67 7.27
N VAL A 63 -4.18 0.61 6.46
CA VAL A 63 -5.41 -0.03 6.00
C VAL A 63 -5.92 -0.97 7.09
N GLU A 64 -7.06 -0.63 7.67
CA GLU A 64 -7.78 -1.52 8.57
C GLU A 64 -8.42 -2.67 7.79
N THR A 65 -8.64 -3.78 8.48
CA THR A 65 -9.27 -4.97 7.92
C THR A 65 -10.41 -5.44 8.83
N TYR A 66 -11.38 -6.15 8.27
CA TYR A 66 -12.49 -6.73 9.02
C TYR A 66 -12.72 -8.17 8.58
N TYR A 67 -13.24 -8.99 9.49
CA TYR A 67 -13.65 -10.36 9.20
C TYR A 67 -15.14 -10.39 8.87
N ASP A 68 -15.49 -10.91 7.69
CA ASP A 68 -16.87 -11.16 7.31
C ASP A 68 -17.25 -12.59 7.71
N ALA A 69 -18.20 -12.72 8.63
CA ALA A 69 -18.65 -14.01 9.14
C ALA A 69 -19.46 -14.83 8.11
N ASN A 70 -20.12 -14.18 7.15
CA ASN A 70 -20.93 -14.86 6.14
C ASN A 70 -20.03 -15.57 5.13
N PHE A 71 -18.97 -14.88 4.71
CA PHE A 71 -17.99 -15.41 3.76
C PHE A 71 -16.82 -16.12 4.43
N LYS A 72 -16.71 -16.03 5.77
CA LYS A 72 -15.57 -16.52 6.57
C LYS A 72 -14.22 -16.01 6.07
N MET A 73 -14.20 -14.81 5.51
CA MET A 73 -13.03 -14.20 4.87
C MET A 73 -12.74 -12.82 5.45
N LYS A 74 -11.47 -12.43 5.40
CA LYS A 74 -11.00 -11.12 5.82
C LYS A 74 -10.96 -10.17 4.62
N TYR A 75 -11.46 -8.97 4.80
CA TYR A 75 -11.48 -7.92 3.79
C TYR A 75 -10.79 -6.66 4.33
N SER A 76 -10.24 -5.88 3.41
CA SER A 76 -9.80 -4.51 3.70
C SER A 76 -11.01 -3.64 4.03
N ARG A 77 -10.87 -2.57 4.81
CA ARG A 77 -11.92 -1.52 4.92
C ARG A 77 -11.85 -0.49 3.79
N LYS A 78 -10.73 -0.48 3.06
CA LYS A 78 -10.42 0.45 1.97
C LYS A 78 -10.61 -0.21 0.63
N ARG A 79 -11.21 0.51 -0.33
CA ARG A 79 -11.38 0.05 -1.73
C ARG A 79 -10.04 -0.07 -2.45
N TYR A 80 -10.00 -0.83 -3.53
CA TYR A 80 -8.82 -0.88 -4.41
C TYR A 80 -8.37 0.53 -4.81
N SER A 81 -9.31 1.39 -5.24
CA SER A 81 -8.98 2.77 -5.63
C SER A 81 -8.33 3.60 -4.52
N GLU A 82 -8.75 3.44 -3.26
CA GLU A 82 -8.14 4.16 -2.13
C GLU A 82 -6.72 3.67 -1.85
N ILE A 83 -6.52 2.35 -1.86
CA ILE A 83 -5.20 1.75 -1.66
C ILE A 83 -4.26 2.13 -2.82
N ASN A 84 -4.78 2.25 -4.04
CA ASN A 84 -4.03 2.76 -5.18
C ASN A 84 -3.45 4.15 -4.90
N THR A 85 -4.31 5.08 -4.48
CA THR A 85 -3.91 6.44 -4.14
C THR A 85 -2.85 6.45 -3.04
N PHE A 86 -2.96 5.58 -2.03
CA PHE A 86 -1.94 5.49 -0.99
C PHE A 86 -0.59 5.01 -1.54
N CYS A 87 -0.59 4.04 -2.46
CA CYS A 87 0.63 3.57 -3.11
C CYS A 87 1.26 4.66 -4.01
N GLU A 88 0.45 5.43 -4.72
CA GLU A 88 0.91 6.58 -5.52
C GLU A 88 1.56 7.66 -4.63
N GLN A 89 0.93 7.97 -3.50
CA GLN A 89 1.47 8.92 -2.51
C GLN A 89 2.82 8.43 -1.96
N ILE A 90 2.93 7.16 -1.57
CA ILE A 90 4.21 6.58 -1.13
C ILE A 90 5.27 6.67 -2.24
N PHE A 91 4.89 6.39 -3.49
CA PHE A 91 5.81 6.49 -4.62
C PHE A 91 6.32 7.93 -4.80
N GLN A 92 5.43 8.93 -4.73
CA GLN A 92 5.79 10.34 -4.84
C GLN A 92 6.73 10.77 -3.71
N LEU A 93 6.38 10.46 -2.46
CA LEU A 93 7.23 10.77 -1.30
C LEU A 93 8.64 10.20 -1.46
N LEU A 94 8.76 8.92 -1.86
CA LEU A 94 10.08 8.28 -2.08
C LEU A 94 10.84 8.87 -3.28
N SER A 95 10.12 9.40 -4.28
CA SER A 95 10.73 10.02 -5.45
C SER A 95 11.31 11.40 -5.16
N GLU A 96 10.66 12.14 -4.26
CA GLU A 96 11.06 13.49 -3.82
C GLU A 96 12.07 13.44 -2.67
N GLU A 97 12.10 12.34 -1.92
CA GLU A 97 13.08 12.13 -0.85
C GLU A 97 14.51 12.14 -1.41
N GLU A 98 15.30 13.14 -1.07
CA GLU A 98 16.74 13.17 -1.36
C GLU A 98 17.43 12.11 -0.49
N GLY A 99 18.16 11.19 -1.12
CA GLY A 99 18.85 10.10 -0.45
C GLY A 99 20.26 10.46 -0.04
#